data_AF-A0A6G1FQA0-F1
#
_entry.id   AF-A0A6G1FQA0-F1
#
_cell.length_a   1.000
_cell.length_b   1.000
_cell.length_c   1.000
_cell.angle_alpha   90.00
_cell.angle_beta   90.00
_cell.angle_gamma   90.00
#
_symmetry.space_group_name_H-M   'P 1'
#
loop_
_entity.id
_entity.type
_entity.pdbx_description
1 polymer ?
#
loop_
_entity_poly.entity_id
_entity_poly.type
_entity_poly.pdbx_seq_one_letter_code
_entity_poly.pdbx_strand_id
1 'polypeptide(L)'
;MNPEAYFTRIREYGLIVCKECRYCVWPQDIRGHLKGEHHKAKKEVVDAIDTVVQRWRGLVRDPIEFLVPQAVAEPFEALPLFEDGLMCRLPVNNESIDVVCGKVSRNRKALITHWRTVHDWTMTKKRGQGQGGGQTNEGKIAVQRRFNNAVEKVLCQRFFTSRHCSQYFRIAPRIPGQMPQERIDSWKRIQQMAEEKFQGIEKRIRTNIEAGEKDEPNPWLACSGWHKYLGDLDREDLMASVAKPGDGGKDADPLEQVVWKAMTDVVRISQETVSKTGMFIRLEAVRTEEHQTKYVPLEIYWDPDSIDRRAQPWRQILMFFIRTQKQHEWESPAYKFTQAQMQAFVRLIAEAEKVQDETEEREEDDNDDDDDNDDDEPRPDKSDEFPTMTPVQTACLEFCIQLLNHKVMRNEYESALVCVLAVLGVNGDTWRDPETYPPILSSIIKCARFMVIQKAVNMAGPPDEPDGYRQGS
;
A
#
# COMPACT_ATOMS: atom_id res chain seq x y z
N MET A 1 11.14 -37.77 7.09
CA MET A 1 12.29 -37.10 6.44
C MET A 1 12.20 -35.61 6.75
N ASN A 2 13.35 -34.95 6.97
CA ASN A 2 13.38 -33.52 7.30
C ASN A 2 13.43 -32.69 6.00
N PRO A 3 12.37 -31.93 5.63
CA PRO A 3 12.38 -31.08 4.44
C PRO A 3 13.38 -29.93 4.53
N GLU A 4 13.79 -29.53 5.75
CA GLU A 4 14.79 -28.49 5.96
C GLU A 4 16.19 -28.91 5.48
N ALA A 5 16.41 -30.21 5.20
CA ALA A 5 17.61 -30.67 4.52
C ALA A 5 17.67 -30.19 3.05
N TYR A 6 16.52 -29.95 2.41
CA TYR A 6 16.42 -29.58 1.00
C TYR A 6 16.07 -28.10 0.80
N PHE A 7 15.27 -27.54 1.70
CA PHE A 7 14.73 -26.20 1.54
C PHE A 7 15.06 -25.28 2.72
N THR A 8 15.39 -24.04 2.40
CA THR A 8 15.46 -22.91 3.36
C THR A 8 14.18 -22.08 3.23
N ARG A 9 13.62 -21.60 4.33
CA ARG A 9 12.39 -20.82 4.32
C ARG A 9 12.71 -19.33 4.40
N ILE A 10 12.18 -18.54 3.47
CA ILE A 10 12.16 -17.08 3.57
C ILE A 10 10.82 -16.71 4.20
N ARG A 11 10.82 -16.58 5.53
CA ARG A 11 9.58 -16.43 6.31
C ARG A 11 8.84 -15.14 5.99
N GLU A 12 9.56 -14.04 5.79
CA GLU A 12 8.99 -12.72 5.46
C GLU A 12 8.10 -12.73 4.22
N TYR A 13 8.43 -13.57 3.24
CA TYR A 13 7.72 -13.65 1.96
C TYR A 13 6.93 -14.95 1.80
N GLY A 14 6.93 -15.82 2.82
CA GLY A 14 6.26 -17.12 2.77
C GLY A 14 6.80 -18.04 1.65
N LEU A 15 8.08 -17.93 1.32
CA LEU A 15 8.70 -18.70 0.22
C LEU A 15 9.64 -19.78 0.73
N ILE A 16 9.90 -20.77 -0.11
CA ILE A 16 10.89 -21.82 0.11
C ILE A 16 11.94 -21.78 -0.99
N VAL A 17 13.21 -21.84 -0.62
CA VAL A 17 14.37 -21.81 -1.52
C VAL A 17 15.00 -23.19 -1.50
N CYS A 18 15.20 -23.78 -2.67
CA CYS A 18 16.00 -25.00 -2.77
C CYS A 18 17.47 -24.68 -2.45
N LYS A 19 18.07 -25.40 -1.50
CA LYS A 19 19.46 -25.18 -1.07
C LYS A 19 20.48 -25.45 -2.17
N GLU A 20 20.23 -26.43 -3.04
CA GLU A 20 21.13 -26.80 -4.13
C GLU A 20 20.95 -25.88 -5.34
N CYS A 21 19.70 -25.66 -5.76
CA CYS A 21 19.41 -24.86 -6.95
C CYS A 21 19.47 -23.34 -6.71
N ARG A 22 19.38 -22.90 -5.45
CA ARG A 22 19.38 -21.50 -5.01
C ARG A 22 18.33 -20.64 -5.72
N TYR A 23 17.11 -21.16 -5.84
CA TYR A 23 15.93 -20.39 -6.25
C TYR A 23 14.68 -20.91 -5.55
N CYS A 24 13.63 -20.09 -5.55
CA CYS A 24 12.37 -20.41 -4.91
C CYS A 24 11.56 -21.44 -5.72
N VAL A 25 10.91 -22.35 -5.02
CA VAL A 25 10.06 -23.40 -5.62
C VAL A 25 8.67 -23.26 -5.04
N TRP A 26 7.63 -23.24 -5.88
CA TRP A 26 6.26 -23.20 -5.38
C TRP A 26 5.89 -24.50 -4.68
N PRO A 27 5.08 -24.47 -3.61
CA PRO A 27 4.66 -25.68 -2.92
C PRO A 27 4.06 -26.74 -3.85
N GLN A 28 3.26 -26.33 -4.83
CA GLN A 28 2.68 -27.23 -5.84
C GLN A 28 3.70 -27.86 -6.80
N ASP A 29 4.87 -27.24 -6.98
CA ASP A 29 5.90 -27.67 -7.93
C ASP A 29 6.99 -28.53 -7.27
N ILE A 30 6.95 -28.74 -5.94
CA ILE A 30 7.97 -29.50 -5.20
C ILE A 30 8.19 -30.89 -5.79
N ARG A 31 7.10 -31.61 -6.08
CA ARG A 31 7.19 -32.97 -6.64
C ARG A 31 7.89 -32.97 -8.00
N GLY A 32 7.57 -32.01 -8.86
CA GLY A 32 8.19 -31.86 -10.16
C GLY A 32 9.67 -31.46 -10.05
N HIS A 33 9.97 -30.51 -9.16
CA HIS A 33 11.32 -30.02 -8.93
C HIS A 33 12.26 -31.11 -8.39
N LEU A 34 11.86 -31.84 -7.34
CA LEU A 34 12.69 -32.88 -6.73
C LEU A 34 12.87 -34.12 -7.62
N LYS A 35 11.90 -34.42 -8.50
CA LYS A 35 12.05 -35.48 -9.52
C LYS A 35 12.84 -35.02 -10.74
N GLY A 36 13.04 -33.72 -10.90
CA GLY A 36 13.74 -33.14 -12.04
C GLY A 36 15.22 -33.50 -12.06
N GLU A 37 15.88 -33.11 -13.16
CA GLU A 37 17.28 -33.44 -13.44
C GLU A 37 18.27 -33.02 -12.34
N HIS A 38 17.96 -31.96 -11.60
CA HIS A 38 18.85 -31.44 -10.56
C HIS A 38 18.90 -32.27 -9.28
N HIS A 39 17.85 -33.04 -8.95
CA HIS A 39 17.77 -33.77 -7.68
C HIS A 39 17.55 -35.27 -7.83
N LYS A 40 16.83 -35.71 -8.87
CA LYS A 40 16.54 -37.13 -9.16
C LYS A 40 16.10 -37.92 -7.92
N ALA A 41 15.34 -37.29 -7.02
CA ALA A 41 14.98 -37.87 -5.74
C ALA A 41 13.98 -39.04 -5.93
N LYS A 42 14.15 -40.09 -5.12
CA LYS A 42 13.26 -41.25 -5.13
C LYS A 42 11.83 -40.85 -4.74
N LYS A 43 10.83 -41.51 -5.33
CA LYS A 43 9.40 -41.20 -5.13
C LYS A 43 9.00 -41.13 -3.64
N GLU A 44 9.46 -42.07 -2.82
CA GLU A 44 9.17 -42.11 -1.38
C GLU A 44 9.68 -40.86 -0.64
N VAL A 45 10.87 -40.39 -1.01
CA VAL A 45 11.48 -39.17 -0.45
C VAL A 45 10.68 -37.94 -0.86
N VAL A 46 10.36 -37.85 -2.16
CA VAL A 46 9.58 -36.75 -2.73
C VAL A 46 8.20 -36.65 -2.07
N ASP A 47 7.51 -37.77 -1.93
CA ASP A 47 6.15 -37.82 -1.39
C ASP A 47 6.15 -37.48 0.12
N ALA A 48 7.16 -37.94 0.87
CA ALA A 48 7.33 -37.58 2.28
C ALA A 48 7.65 -36.08 2.47
N ILE A 49 8.54 -35.52 1.65
CA ILE A 49 8.90 -34.09 1.71
C ILE A 49 7.70 -33.22 1.33
N ASP A 50 7.05 -33.53 0.21
CA ASP A 50 5.86 -32.80 -0.25
C ASP A 50 4.78 -32.80 0.84
N THR A 51 4.46 -33.94 1.43
CA THR A 51 3.45 -34.04 2.50
C THR A 51 3.75 -33.11 3.67
N VAL A 52 5.01 -32.99 4.08
CA VAL A 52 5.39 -32.10 5.18
C VAL A 52 5.36 -30.64 4.77
N VAL A 53 5.88 -30.30 3.58
CA VAL A 53 5.86 -28.90 3.10
C VAL A 53 4.45 -28.42 2.81
N GLN A 54 3.54 -29.28 2.36
CA GLN A 54 2.13 -28.92 2.21
C GLN A 54 1.46 -28.57 3.55
N ARG A 55 1.99 -29.05 4.68
CA ARG A 55 1.49 -28.72 6.03
C ARG A 55 2.16 -27.49 6.64
N TRP A 56 3.18 -26.95 6.00
CA TRP A 56 3.85 -25.75 6.46
C TRP A 56 2.92 -24.54 6.40
N ARG A 57 2.75 -23.88 7.55
CA ARG A 57 1.97 -22.63 7.65
C ARG A 57 2.77 -21.44 7.13
N GLY A 58 2.04 -20.43 6.66
CA GLY A 58 2.59 -19.16 6.17
C GLY A 58 3.27 -19.22 4.80
N LEU A 59 3.06 -20.28 4.02
CA LEU A 59 3.57 -20.34 2.65
C LEU A 59 2.59 -19.71 1.67
N VAL A 60 3.12 -18.93 0.71
CA VAL A 60 2.34 -18.48 -0.44
C VAL A 60 2.12 -19.67 -1.36
N ARG A 61 0.85 -19.93 -1.68
CA ARG A 61 0.44 -21.10 -2.49
C ARG A 61 0.11 -20.72 -3.92
N ASP A 62 -0.51 -19.58 -4.13
CA ASP A 62 -0.83 -19.10 -5.47
C ASP A 62 0.24 -18.10 -5.96
N PRO A 63 0.91 -18.37 -7.10
CA PRO A 63 1.84 -17.42 -7.70
C PRO A 63 1.25 -16.03 -8.00
N ILE A 64 -0.06 -15.92 -8.22
CA ILE A 64 -0.75 -14.65 -8.53
C ILE A 64 -0.81 -13.74 -7.30
N GLU A 65 -0.86 -14.33 -6.09
CA GLU A 65 -0.91 -13.58 -4.83
C GLU A 65 0.45 -12.99 -4.43
N PHE A 66 1.54 -13.43 -5.07
CA PHE A 66 2.89 -12.99 -4.73
C PHE A 66 3.34 -11.81 -5.58
N LEU A 67 3.53 -10.65 -4.95
CA LEU A 67 4.18 -9.50 -5.56
C LEU A 67 5.67 -9.49 -5.21
N VAL A 68 6.52 -9.51 -6.25
CA VAL A 68 7.96 -9.36 -6.07
C VAL A 68 8.24 -7.93 -5.58
N PRO A 69 8.89 -7.73 -4.42
CA PRO A 69 9.27 -6.41 -3.94
C PRO A 69 10.20 -5.73 -4.94
N GLN A 70 10.14 -4.40 -5.06
CA GLN A 70 11.10 -3.68 -5.91
C GLN A 70 12.50 -3.61 -5.27
N ALA A 71 12.55 -3.53 -3.94
CA ALA A 71 13.78 -3.46 -3.16
C ALA A 71 13.68 -4.28 -1.86
N VAL A 72 14.82 -4.82 -1.44
CA VAL A 72 14.99 -5.49 -0.14
C VAL A 72 16.23 -4.91 0.54
N ALA A 73 16.17 -4.74 1.86
CA ALA A 73 17.24 -4.12 2.64
C ALA A 73 18.51 -4.97 2.68
N GLU A 74 18.35 -6.27 2.93
CA GLU A 74 19.44 -7.23 3.06
C GLU A 74 19.34 -8.36 2.03
N PRO A 75 20.47 -8.87 1.52
CA PRO A 75 20.47 -9.99 0.62
C PRO A 75 20.10 -11.29 1.35
N PHE A 76 19.26 -12.11 0.72
CA PHE A 76 18.98 -13.46 1.21
C PHE A 76 20.16 -14.37 0.92
N GLU A 77 20.82 -14.90 1.95
CA GLU A 77 21.96 -15.82 1.79
C GLU A 77 21.63 -17.06 0.93
N ALA A 78 20.38 -17.54 1.02
CA ALA A 78 19.90 -18.70 0.27
C ALA A 78 19.78 -18.43 -1.25
N LEU A 79 19.82 -17.16 -1.69
CA LEU A 79 19.69 -16.76 -3.09
C LEU A 79 21.03 -16.21 -3.64
N PRO A 80 21.32 -16.37 -4.93
CA PRO A 80 22.51 -15.78 -5.53
C PRO A 80 22.39 -14.26 -5.55
N LEU A 81 23.42 -13.57 -5.05
CA LEU A 81 23.61 -12.14 -5.20
C LEU A 81 24.29 -11.83 -6.53
N PHE A 82 23.77 -10.85 -7.26
CA PHE A 82 24.30 -10.43 -8.55
C PHE A 82 24.75 -8.97 -8.49
N GLU A 83 25.96 -8.70 -8.98
CA GLU A 83 26.57 -7.35 -9.00
C GLU A 83 26.38 -6.62 -10.34
N ASP A 84 25.93 -7.34 -11.37
CA ASP A 84 25.69 -6.87 -12.73
C ASP A 84 24.25 -6.39 -12.96
N GLY A 85 23.53 -6.05 -11.89
CA GLY A 85 22.16 -5.53 -11.96
C GLY A 85 22.10 -4.12 -12.54
N LEU A 86 21.18 -3.91 -13.49
CA LEU A 86 20.90 -2.62 -14.12
C LEU A 86 19.46 -2.22 -13.84
N MET A 87 19.26 -1.16 -13.05
CA MET A 87 17.95 -0.61 -12.73
C MET A 87 17.58 0.53 -13.68
N CYS A 88 16.38 0.50 -14.23
CA CYS A 88 15.83 1.59 -15.04
C CYS A 88 15.58 2.83 -14.15
N ARG A 89 16.17 3.98 -14.53
CA ARG A 89 15.93 5.29 -13.91
C ARG A 89 15.06 6.21 -14.75
N LEU A 90 14.54 5.72 -15.88
CA LEU A 90 13.57 6.50 -16.65
C LEU A 90 12.31 6.70 -15.81
N PRO A 91 11.67 7.87 -15.90
CA PRO A 91 10.44 8.13 -15.17
C PRO A 91 9.34 7.18 -15.64
N VAL A 92 8.45 6.78 -14.72
CA VAL A 92 7.39 5.80 -15.02
C VAL A 92 6.45 6.31 -16.12
N ASN A 93 6.30 7.64 -16.23
CA ASN A 93 5.58 8.37 -17.28
C ASN A 93 6.45 9.55 -17.75
N ASN A 94 6.24 10.08 -18.97
CA ASN A 94 7.11 11.12 -19.55
C ASN A 94 7.15 12.47 -18.79
N GLU A 95 6.31 12.68 -17.77
CA GLU A 95 6.18 13.97 -17.09
C GLU A 95 6.51 14.02 -15.59
N SER A 96 6.73 12.89 -14.89
CA SER A 96 7.05 12.93 -13.44
C SER A 96 8.51 12.54 -13.17
N ILE A 97 9.34 13.54 -12.84
CA ILE A 97 10.77 13.38 -12.53
C ILE A 97 11.01 12.62 -11.21
N ASP A 98 10.01 12.57 -10.33
CA ASP A 98 10.15 12.11 -8.95
C ASP A 98 9.91 10.61 -8.76
N VAL A 99 9.31 9.92 -9.74
CA VAL A 99 9.04 8.47 -9.68
C VAL A 99 9.72 7.73 -10.83
N VAL A 100 10.82 7.03 -10.50
CA VAL A 100 11.58 6.23 -11.45
C VAL A 100 11.00 4.82 -11.63
N CYS A 101 11.16 4.25 -12.82
CA CYS A 101 10.63 2.93 -13.19
C CYS A 101 11.04 1.79 -12.24
N GLY A 102 12.30 1.79 -11.80
CA GLY A 102 12.80 0.79 -10.85
C GLY A 102 12.93 -0.63 -11.41
N LYS A 103 12.63 -0.88 -12.70
CA LYS A 103 12.77 -2.21 -13.31
C LYS A 103 14.24 -2.64 -13.32
N VAL A 104 14.54 -3.78 -12.70
CA VAL A 104 15.89 -4.36 -12.68
C VAL A 104 16.05 -5.45 -13.73
N SER A 105 17.15 -5.41 -14.47
CA SER A 105 17.57 -6.44 -15.43
C SER A 105 19.09 -6.63 -15.38
N ARG A 106 19.56 -7.86 -15.56
CA ARG A 106 21.00 -8.15 -15.71
C ARG A 106 21.47 -8.11 -17.17
N ASN A 107 20.53 -8.08 -18.12
CA ASN A 107 20.84 -8.08 -19.55
C ASN A 107 20.56 -6.71 -20.15
N ARG A 108 21.63 -6.07 -20.67
CA ARG A 108 21.55 -4.77 -21.35
C ARG A 108 20.54 -4.77 -22.50
N LYS A 109 20.47 -5.82 -23.31
CA LYS A 109 19.50 -5.91 -24.42
C LYS A 109 18.06 -5.94 -23.91
N ALA A 110 17.80 -6.69 -22.84
CA ALA A 110 16.48 -6.74 -22.23
C ALA A 110 16.05 -5.39 -21.65
N LEU A 111 16.99 -4.64 -21.06
CA LEU A 111 16.73 -3.29 -20.57
C LEU A 111 16.43 -2.31 -21.71
N ILE A 112 17.17 -2.40 -22.82
CA ILE A 112 16.91 -1.59 -24.02
C ILE A 112 15.53 -1.91 -24.63
N THR A 113 15.14 -3.18 -24.68
CA THR A 113 13.80 -3.57 -25.11
C THR A 113 12.74 -2.98 -24.17
N HIS A 114 12.96 -3.07 -22.86
CA HIS A 114 12.07 -2.48 -21.86
C HIS A 114 11.91 -0.97 -22.05
N TRP A 115 13.00 -0.23 -22.28
CA TRP A 115 12.92 1.21 -22.57
C TRP A 115 12.05 1.52 -23.79
N ARG A 116 12.15 0.73 -24.85
CA ARG A 116 11.33 0.90 -26.05
C ARG A 116 9.86 0.56 -25.83
N THR A 117 9.58 -0.51 -25.10
CA THR A 117 8.20 -1.02 -24.94
C THR A 117 7.42 -0.32 -23.84
N VAL A 118 8.11 0.18 -22.80
CA VAL A 118 7.48 0.79 -21.63
C VAL A 118 7.61 2.31 -21.63
N HIS A 119 8.73 2.86 -22.10
CA HIS A 119 9.00 4.31 -22.05
C HIS A 119 9.03 4.98 -23.43
N ASP A 120 8.76 4.24 -24.52
CA ASP A 120 9.01 4.67 -25.91
C ASP A 120 10.38 5.36 -26.12
N TRP A 121 11.37 4.97 -25.31
CA TRP A 121 12.64 5.67 -25.21
C TRP A 121 13.74 4.91 -25.93
N THR A 122 14.57 5.64 -26.68
CA THR A 122 15.71 5.08 -27.43
C THR A 122 17.00 5.86 -27.22
N MET A 123 18.12 5.12 -27.23
CA MET A 123 19.46 5.70 -27.05
C MET A 123 19.92 6.55 -28.25
N THR A 124 19.34 6.33 -29.43
CA THR A 124 19.73 6.98 -30.69
C THR A 124 18.57 7.84 -31.20
N LYS A 125 18.79 9.14 -31.47
CA LYS A 125 17.80 9.95 -32.19
C LYS A 125 17.49 9.29 -33.54
N LYS A 126 16.21 9.23 -33.95
CA LYS A 126 15.83 8.83 -35.32
C LYS A 126 16.65 9.67 -36.29
N ARG A 127 17.46 9.01 -37.14
CA ARG A 127 18.18 9.66 -38.23
C ARG A 127 17.14 10.30 -39.14
N GLY A 128 17.24 11.61 -39.35
CA GLY A 128 16.71 12.22 -40.55
C GLY A 128 17.23 11.46 -41.77
N GLN A 129 16.35 11.22 -42.72
CA GLN A 129 16.58 10.43 -43.91
C GLN A 129 17.70 11.07 -44.75
N GLY A 130 18.95 10.64 -44.55
CA GLY A 130 20.09 11.16 -45.32
C GLY A 130 21.46 10.77 -44.75
N GLN A 131 22.21 10.03 -45.57
CA GLN A 131 23.66 9.83 -45.55
C GLN A 131 24.25 8.87 -44.50
N GLY A 132 24.72 7.73 -45.01
CA GLY A 132 25.54 6.76 -44.32
C GLY A 132 26.95 7.30 -44.07
N GLY A 133 27.15 7.85 -42.88
CA GLY A 133 28.47 8.02 -42.26
C GLY A 133 28.58 7.12 -41.03
N GLY A 134 29.74 6.47 -40.83
CA GLY A 134 30.04 5.72 -39.62
C GLY A 134 29.88 6.57 -38.36
N GLN A 135 29.52 5.95 -37.22
CA GLN A 135 29.39 6.65 -35.94
C GLN A 135 30.69 7.40 -35.60
N THR A 136 30.63 8.73 -35.52
CA THR A 136 31.73 9.56 -35.00
C THR A 136 32.01 9.18 -33.54
N ASN A 137 33.24 9.37 -33.07
CA ASN A 137 33.59 9.11 -31.67
C ASN A 137 32.71 9.92 -30.70
N GLU A 138 32.36 11.16 -31.06
CA GLU A 138 31.43 12.00 -30.31
C GLU A 138 30.00 11.40 -30.21
N GLY A 139 29.49 10.82 -31.31
CA GLY A 139 28.19 10.15 -31.31
C GLY A 139 28.17 8.92 -30.39
N LYS A 140 29.28 8.18 -30.30
CA LYS A 140 29.42 7.05 -29.35
C LYS A 140 29.44 7.52 -27.90
N ILE A 141 30.14 8.62 -27.62
CA ILE A 141 30.20 9.22 -26.28
C ILE A 141 28.82 9.72 -25.84
N ALA A 142 28.08 10.40 -26.72
CA ALA A 142 26.73 10.89 -26.43
C ALA A 142 25.73 9.74 -26.14
N VAL A 143 25.80 8.64 -26.91
CA VAL A 143 24.98 7.44 -26.69
C VAL A 143 25.32 6.78 -25.35
N GLN A 144 26.61 6.68 -25.01
CA GLN A 144 27.04 6.08 -23.74
C GLN A 144 26.63 6.95 -22.53
N ARG A 145 26.70 8.27 -22.66
CA ARG A 145 26.21 9.20 -21.61
C ARG A 145 24.71 9.04 -21.37
N ARG A 146 23.90 8.99 -22.44
CA ARG A 146 22.46 8.75 -22.33
C ARG A 146 22.14 7.42 -21.65
N PHE A 147 22.90 6.37 -21.98
CA PHE A 147 22.76 5.08 -21.32
C PHE A 147 23.04 5.17 -19.82
N ASN A 148 24.15 5.80 -19.43
CA ASN A 148 24.55 5.93 -18.02
C ASN A 148 23.55 6.77 -17.20
N ASN A 149 22.92 7.77 -17.81
CA ASN A 149 21.91 8.59 -17.12
C ASN A 149 20.58 7.85 -16.92
N ALA A 150 20.22 6.93 -17.81
CA ALA A 150 18.97 6.17 -17.76
C ALA A 150 19.04 4.90 -16.89
N VAL A 151 20.21 4.60 -16.32
CA VAL A 151 20.47 3.35 -15.60
C VAL A 151 21.22 3.57 -14.30
N GLU A 152 20.86 2.81 -13.28
CA GLU A 152 21.65 2.66 -12.06
C GLU A 152 22.26 1.26 -12.01
N LYS A 153 23.52 1.15 -11.59
CA LYS A 153 24.08 -0.16 -11.25
C LYS A 153 23.67 -0.51 -9.83
N VAL A 154 23.04 -1.66 -9.65
CA VAL A 154 22.52 -2.12 -8.36
C VAL A 154 22.91 -3.56 -8.09
N LEU A 155 23.12 -3.89 -6.82
CA LEU A 155 23.10 -5.28 -6.39
C LEU A 155 21.67 -5.81 -6.53
N CYS A 156 21.49 -7.03 -7.02
CA CYS A 156 20.16 -7.59 -7.19
C CYS A 156 20.08 -9.09 -6.92
N GLN A 157 18.88 -9.53 -6.59
CA GLN A 157 18.52 -10.94 -6.44
C GLN A 157 17.21 -11.21 -7.19
N ARG A 158 16.83 -12.48 -7.31
CA ARG A 158 15.52 -12.90 -7.80
C ARG A 158 15.06 -14.11 -7.01
N PHE A 159 13.76 -14.20 -6.77
CA PHE A 159 13.19 -15.37 -6.11
C PHE A 159 13.09 -16.55 -7.09
N PHE A 160 12.52 -16.33 -8.27
CA PHE A 160 12.23 -17.39 -9.24
C PHE A 160 13.03 -17.22 -10.54
N THR A 161 13.37 -18.32 -11.21
CA THR A 161 14.16 -18.30 -12.44
C THR A 161 13.32 -18.29 -13.72
N SER A 162 12.05 -18.69 -13.65
CA SER A 162 11.14 -18.79 -14.80
C SER A 162 9.70 -18.47 -14.41
N ARG A 163 8.84 -18.19 -15.41
CA ARG A 163 7.39 -17.89 -15.26
C ARG A 163 7.11 -16.57 -14.50
N HIS A 164 5.87 -16.42 -14.02
CA HIS A 164 5.44 -15.30 -13.18
C HIS A 164 6.37 -15.16 -11.96
N CYS A 165 6.62 -13.91 -11.56
CA CYS A 165 7.49 -13.55 -10.43
C CYS A 165 9.00 -13.86 -10.62
N SER A 166 9.44 -14.11 -11.85
CA SER A 166 10.87 -14.25 -12.21
C SER A 166 11.66 -12.93 -12.28
N GLN A 167 11.09 -11.86 -11.72
CA GLN A 167 11.65 -10.52 -11.80
C GLN A 167 12.83 -10.35 -10.81
N TYR A 168 13.80 -9.51 -11.17
CA TYR A 168 14.87 -9.11 -10.27
C TYR A 168 14.40 -7.95 -9.38
N PHE A 169 14.89 -7.94 -8.15
CA PHE A 169 14.70 -6.86 -7.19
C PHE A 169 16.07 -6.37 -6.70
N ARG A 170 16.16 -5.08 -6.35
CA ARG A 170 17.42 -4.48 -5.90
C ARG A 170 17.68 -4.76 -4.43
N ILE A 171 18.95 -4.89 -4.06
CA ILE A 171 19.40 -4.85 -2.67
C ILE A 171 19.81 -3.40 -2.39
N ALA A 172 19.06 -2.76 -1.51
CA ALA A 172 19.26 -1.36 -1.15
C ALA A 172 19.42 -1.28 0.36
N PRO A 173 20.67 -1.29 0.89
CA PRO A 173 20.90 -1.09 2.31
C PRO A 173 20.30 0.26 2.72
N ARG A 174 19.69 0.29 3.90
CA ARG A 174 18.92 1.44 4.38
C ARG A 174 19.77 2.72 4.42
N ILE A 175 19.17 3.81 3.96
CA ILE A 175 19.58 5.15 4.32
C ILE A 175 19.10 5.38 5.78
N PRO A 176 19.93 5.94 6.68
CA PRO A 176 19.49 6.30 8.03
C PRO A 176 18.24 7.19 7.98
N GLY A 177 17.20 6.85 8.77
CA GLY A 177 15.89 7.55 8.75
C GLY A 177 14.68 6.69 8.32
N GLN A 178 14.86 5.40 8.01
CA GLN A 178 13.74 4.45 7.91
C GLN A 178 13.52 3.72 9.24
N MET A 179 12.26 3.61 9.66
CA MET A 179 11.83 2.97 10.91
C MET A 179 12.61 1.67 11.22
N PRO A 180 13.07 1.48 12.48
CA PRO A 180 13.84 0.30 12.89
C PRO A 180 13.16 -1.01 12.48
N GLN A 181 13.92 -1.96 11.93
CA GLN A 181 13.41 -3.25 11.47
C GLN A 181 12.72 -4.01 12.61
N GLU A 182 13.19 -3.83 13.84
CA GLU A 182 12.59 -4.34 15.07
C GLU A 182 11.13 -3.90 15.25
N ARG A 183 10.78 -2.67 14.84
CA ARG A 183 9.42 -2.12 14.90
C ARG A 183 8.52 -2.71 13.80
N ILE A 184 9.07 -2.89 12.59
CA ILE A 184 8.36 -3.58 11.51
C ILE A 184 8.11 -5.04 11.90
N ASP A 185 9.09 -5.69 12.52
CA ASP A 185 8.98 -7.06 12.97
C ASP A 185 8.05 -7.18 14.19
N SER A 186 7.97 -6.18 15.06
CA SER A 186 6.94 -6.13 16.12
C SER A 186 5.54 -6.04 15.53
N TRP A 187 5.32 -5.20 14.51
CA TRP A 187 4.03 -5.14 13.83
C TRP A 187 3.68 -6.44 13.10
N LYS A 188 4.65 -7.07 12.45
CA LYS A 188 4.45 -8.41 11.85
C LYS A 188 4.09 -9.45 12.90
N ARG A 189 4.69 -9.42 14.10
CA ARG A 189 4.34 -10.32 15.21
C ARG A 189 2.91 -10.07 15.70
N ILE A 190 2.52 -8.80 15.87
CA ILE A 190 1.14 -8.42 16.24
C ILE A 190 0.14 -8.94 15.21
N GLN A 191 0.43 -8.79 13.91
CA GLN A 191 -0.39 -9.35 12.83
C GLN A 191 -0.46 -10.88 12.83
N GLN A 192 0.65 -11.56 13.12
CA GLN A 192 0.66 -13.01 13.20
C GLN A 192 -0.19 -13.52 14.38
N MET A 193 -0.11 -12.85 15.54
CA MET A 193 -0.95 -13.16 16.69
C MET A 193 -2.44 -12.89 16.40
N ALA A 194 -2.76 -11.78 15.72
CA ALA A 194 -4.11 -11.46 15.29
C ALA A 194 -4.67 -12.51 14.30
N GLU A 195 -3.87 -13.00 13.35
CA GLU A 195 -4.25 -14.08 12.43
C GLU A 195 -4.53 -15.39 13.18
N GLU A 196 -3.70 -15.76 14.16
CA GLU A 196 -3.92 -16.95 14.99
C GLU A 196 -5.21 -16.85 15.81
N LYS A 197 -5.49 -15.67 16.38
CA LYS A 197 -6.77 -15.39 17.06
C LYS A 197 -7.95 -15.47 16.09
N PHE A 198 -7.83 -14.88 14.91
CA PHE A 198 -8.89 -14.89 13.89
C PHE A 198 -9.23 -16.32 13.45
N GLN A 199 -8.23 -17.17 13.22
CA GLN A 199 -8.45 -18.59 12.92
C GLN A 199 -9.15 -19.34 14.07
N GLY A 200 -8.93 -18.92 15.33
CA GLY A 200 -9.67 -19.41 16.49
C GLY A 200 -11.14 -19.00 16.45
N ILE A 201 -11.41 -17.72 16.17
CA ILE A 201 -12.77 -17.17 16.04
C ILE A 201 -13.52 -17.83 14.88
N GLU A 202 -12.89 -17.95 13.71
CA GLU A 202 -13.49 -18.58 12.53
C GLU A 202 -13.87 -20.05 12.80
N LYS A 203 -13.02 -20.79 13.51
CA LYS A 203 -13.34 -22.16 13.96
C LYS A 203 -14.52 -22.17 14.93
N ARG A 204 -14.54 -21.29 15.93
CA ARG A 204 -15.65 -21.18 16.90
C ARG A 204 -16.98 -20.88 16.17
N ILE A 205 -16.99 -19.91 15.26
CA ILE A 205 -18.18 -19.57 14.44
C ILE A 205 -18.63 -20.76 13.59
N ARG A 206 -17.69 -21.53 13.03
CA ARG A 206 -18.00 -22.70 12.18
C ARG A 206 -18.47 -23.92 12.98
N THR A 207 -18.06 -24.06 14.25
CA THR A 207 -18.43 -25.20 15.10
C THR A 207 -19.65 -24.93 15.99
N ASN A 208 -19.90 -23.68 16.40
CA ASN A 208 -21.10 -23.31 17.16
C ASN A 208 -22.28 -23.07 16.20
N ILE A 209 -23.11 -24.10 16.03
CA ILE A 209 -24.52 -23.92 15.68
C ILE A 209 -25.23 -23.69 17.02
N GLU A 210 -25.13 -22.48 17.57
CA GLU A 210 -25.93 -22.11 18.73
C GLU A 210 -26.99 -21.09 18.34
N ALA A 211 -28.21 -21.46 18.75
CA ALA A 211 -29.42 -20.67 18.63
C ALA A 211 -29.20 -19.28 19.23
N GLY A 212 -29.62 -18.26 18.48
CA GLY A 212 -29.45 -16.86 18.85
C GLY A 212 -29.83 -16.62 20.30
N GLU A 213 -28.89 -16.03 21.05
CA GLU A 213 -29.20 -15.49 22.35
C GLU A 213 -30.36 -14.51 22.20
N LYS A 214 -31.36 -14.75 23.04
CA LYS A 214 -32.54 -13.93 23.19
C LYS A 214 -32.11 -12.63 23.86
N ASP A 215 -31.74 -11.63 23.07
CA ASP A 215 -32.19 -10.25 23.26
C ASP A 215 -32.00 -9.42 21.97
N GLU A 216 -33.17 -9.06 21.44
CA GLU A 216 -33.54 -8.04 20.46
C GLU A 216 -33.40 -8.21 18.92
N PRO A 217 -34.46 -7.83 18.17
CA PRO A 217 -34.64 -8.09 16.76
C PRO A 217 -34.08 -6.94 15.93
N ASN A 218 -32.75 -6.81 15.85
CA ASN A 218 -32.16 -5.94 14.84
C ASN A 218 -31.69 -6.78 13.63
N PRO A 219 -32.47 -6.84 12.54
CA PRO A 219 -32.08 -7.54 11.31
C PRO A 219 -30.70 -7.12 10.81
N TRP A 220 -30.30 -5.86 11.06
CA TRP A 220 -28.99 -5.35 10.68
C TRP A 220 -27.86 -6.03 11.44
N LEU A 221 -27.98 -6.22 12.76
CA LEU A 221 -26.98 -6.92 13.58
C LEU A 221 -26.90 -8.41 13.24
N ALA A 222 -28.04 -9.01 12.86
CA ALA A 222 -28.08 -10.38 12.37
C ALA A 222 -27.37 -10.52 11.02
N CYS A 223 -27.56 -9.57 10.11
CA CYS A 223 -26.89 -9.53 8.81
C CYS A 223 -25.39 -9.24 8.92
N SER A 224 -24.99 -8.27 9.76
CA SER A 224 -23.60 -7.85 9.88
C SER A 224 -22.75 -8.77 10.78
N GLY A 225 -23.38 -9.47 11.73
CA GLY A 225 -22.69 -10.38 12.65
C GLY A 225 -21.79 -9.68 13.68
N TRP A 226 -21.91 -8.36 13.89
CA TRP A 226 -21.04 -7.61 14.82
C TRP A 226 -21.02 -8.20 16.22
N HIS A 227 -22.19 -8.57 16.74
CA HIS A 227 -22.36 -9.19 18.05
C HIS A 227 -21.60 -10.52 18.21
N LYS A 228 -21.38 -11.27 17.12
CA LYS A 228 -20.60 -12.51 17.15
C LYS A 228 -19.11 -12.26 17.03
N TYR A 229 -18.73 -11.26 16.23
CA TYR A 229 -17.33 -10.95 15.95
C TYR A 229 -16.65 -10.20 17.11
N LEU A 230 -17.36 -9.26 17.73
CA LEU A 230 -16.85 -8.42 18.82
C LEU A 230 -17.38 -8.83 20.21
N GLY A 231 -18.22 -9.87 20.30
CA GLY A 231 -19.02 -10.16 21.49
C GLY A 231 -18.23 -10.41 22.78
N ASP A 232 -17.01 -10.95 22.67
CA ASP A 232 -16.15 -11.26 23.81
C ASP A 232 -15.24 -10.06 24.21
N LEU A 233 -15.31 -8.92 23.50
CA LEU A 233 -14.39 -7.79 23.68
C LEU A 233 -14.98 -6.66 24.51
N ASP A 234 -14.11 -5.98 25.27
CA ASP A 234 -14.51 -4.84 26.08
C ASP A 234 -14.95 -3.64 25.23
N ARG A 235 -16.14 -3.12 25.50
CA ARG A 235 -16.75 -2.03 24.71
C ARG A 235 -16.06 -0.69 24.95
N GLU A 236 -15.59 -0.43 26.16
CA GLU A 236 -14.89 0.81 26.47
C GLU A 236 -13.56 0.86 25.73
N ASP A 237 -12.82 -0.25 25.71
CA ASP A 237 -11.57 -0.38 24.95
C ASP A 237 -11.80 -0.23 23.44
N LEU A 238 -12.87 -0.83 22.91
CA LEU A 238 -13.26 -0.67 21.50
C LEU A 238 -13.56 0.79 21.16
N MET A 239 -14.31 1.50 22.00
CA MET A 239 -14.58 2.93 21.78
C MET A 239 -13.33 3.79 21.96
N ALA A 240 -12.48 3.48 22.94
CA ALA A 240 -11.21 4.16 23.17
C ALA A 240 -10.25 3.95 22.00
N SER A 241 -10.29 2.81 21.30
CA SER A 241 -9.43 2.54 20.15
C SER A 241 -9.71 3.46 18.95
N VAL A 242 -10.92 4.02 18.84
CA VAL A 242 -11.34 4.93 17.75
C VAL A 242 -11.46 6.39 18.17
N ALA A 243 -11.28 6.70 19.46
CA ALA A 243 -11.46 8.04 20.01
C ALA A 243 -10.46 9.07 19.43
N LYS A 244 -10.80 10.36 19.45
CA LYS A 244 -9.90 11.41 18.98
C LYS A 244 -8.66 11.48 19.89
N PRO A 245 -7.46 11.76 19.35
CA PRO A 245 -6.27 12.01 20.17
C PRO A 245 -6.51 13.14 21.16
N GLY A 246 -6.21 12.90 22.44
CA GLY A 246 -6.45 13.85 23.54
C GLY A 246 -7.85 13.77 24.18
N ASP A 247 -8.76 12.95 23.65
CA ASP A 247 -10.03 12.69 24.34
C ASP A 247 -9.77 11.92 25.65
N GLY A 248 -10.53 12.23 26.70
CA GLY A 248 -10.44 11.53 27.99
C GLY A 248 -9.30 11.98 28.91
N GLY A 249 -8.67 13.13 28.66
CA GLY A 249 -7.70 13.76 29.57
C GLY A 249 -6.30 13.15 29.56
N LYS A 250 -5.98 12.34 28.55
CA LYS A 250 -4.62 11.84 28.29
C LYS A 250 -3.88 12.81 27.39
N ASP A 251 -2.56 12.92 27.56
CA ASP A 251 -1.70 13.64 26.62
C ASP A 251 -1.86 13.02 25.23
N ALA A 252 -2.17 13.86 24.24
CA ALA A 252 -2.42 13.42 22.89
C ALA A 252 -1.10 13.00 22.22
N ASP A 253 -0.96 11.70 21.92
CA ASP A 253 0.20 11.15 21.23
C ASP A 253 0.49 11.97 19.93
N PRO A 254 1.66 12.61 19.81
CA PRO A 254 1.97 13.51 18.69
C PRO A 254 1.82 12.84 17.32
N LEU A 255 2.21 11.57 17.20
CA LEU A 255 2.04 10.80 15.97
C LEU A 255 0.57 10.65 15.60
N GLU A 256 -0.29 10.39 16.59
CA GLU A 256 -1.73 10.29 16.36
C GLU A 256 -2.33 11.63 15.92
N GLN A 257 -1.84 12.76 16.46
CA GLN A 257 -2.27 14.09 16.03
C GLN A 257 -1.88 14.39 14.58
N VAL A 258 -0.66 14.06 14.18
CA VAL A 258 -0.17 14.22 12.80
C VAL A 258 -1.04 13.44 11.83
N VAL A 259 -1.30 12.15 12.11
CA VAL A 259 -2.13 11.31 11.24
C VAL A 259 -3.59 11.78 11.24
N TRP A 260 -4.13 12.20 12.39
CA TRP A 260 -5.48 12.74 12.50
C TRP A 260 -5.67 13.97 11.61
N LYS A 261 -4.73 14.92 11.67
CA LYS A 261 -4.73 16.13 10.82
C LYS A 261 -4.55 15.78 9.34
N ALA A 262 -3.58 14.91 9.02
CA ALA A 262 -3.31 14.50 7.65
C ALA A 262 -4.55 13.88 6.98
N MET A 263 -5.34 13.09 7.71
CA MET A 263 -6.58 12.51 7.18
C MET A 263 -7.66 13.57 6.91
N THR A 264 -7.82 14.58 7.76
CA THR A 264 -8.71 15.73 7.45
C THR A 264 -8.27 16.43 6.17
N ASP A 265 -6.97 16.72 6.05
CA ASP A 265 -6.42 17.36 4.87
C ASP A 265 -6.62 16.53 3.60
N VAL A 266 -6.41 15.21 3.67
CA VAL A 266 -6.65 14.29 2.54
C VAL A 266 -8.09 14.38 2.04
N VAL A 267 -9.08 14.42 2.92
CA VAL A 267 -10.48 14.56 2.51
C VAL A 267 -10.73 15.93 1.87
N ARG A 268 -10.21 17.01 2.46
CA ARG A 268 -10.36 18.37 1.94
C ARG A 268 -9.75 18.52 0.55
N ILE A 269 -8.48 18.12 0.39
CA ILE A 269 -7.73 18.15 -0.87
C ILE A 269 -8.44 17.28 -1.92
N SER A 270 -8.87 16.08 -1.55
CA SER A 270 -9.58 15.17 -2.47
C SER A 270 -10.90 15.76 -2.95
N GLN A 271 -11.63 16.45 -2.08
CA GLN A 271 -12.86 17.14 -2.47
C GLN A 271 -12.58 18.31 -3.41
N GLU A 272 -11.57 19.12 -3.11
CA GLU A 272 -11.17 20.23 -3.99
C GLU A 272 -10.81 19.70 -5.38
N THR A 273 -10.06 18.60 -5.47
CA THR A 273 -9.79 17.92 -6.73
C THR A 273 -11.07 17.50 -7.46
N VAL A 274 -12.05 16.95 -6.73
CA VAL A 274 -13.37 16.60 -7.32
C VAL A 274 -14.10 17.85 -7.84
N SER A 275 -13.98 18.99 -7.16
CA SER A 275 -14.60 20.25 -7.59
C SER A 275 -14.06 20.73 -8.94
N LYS A 276 -12.77 20.50 -9.20
CA LYS A 276 -12.05 20.82 -10.44
C LYS A 276 -12.16 19.73 -11.51
N THR A 277 -12.78 18.60 -11.20
CA THR A 277 -12.86 17.44 -12.09
C THR A 277 -14.10 17.49 -12.98
N GLY A 278 -13.93 17.10 -14.26
CA GLY A 278 -15.01 17.06 -15.24
C GLY A 278 -16.19 16.16 -14.86
N MET A 279 -17.38 16.52 -15.35
CA MET A 279 -18.67 15.87 -15.05
C MET A 279 -18.64 14.34 -15.23
N PHE A 280 -18.04 13.84 -16.30
CA PHE A 280 -18.01 12.40 -16.60
C PHE A 280 -17.24 11.58 -15.57
N ILE A 281 -16.13 12.10 -15.05
CA ILE A 281 -15.34 11.43 -14.00
C ILE A 281 -16.16 11.40 -12.70
N ARG A 282 -16.89 12.47 -12.38
CA ARG A 282 -17.76 12.54 -11.21
C ARG A 282 -18.97 11.60 -11.32
N LEU A 283 -19.51 11.37 -12.51
CA LEU A 283 -20.54 10.37 -12.77
C LEU A 283 -20.00 8.95 -12.65
N GLU A 284 -18.79 8.71 -13.14
CA GLU A 284 -18.13 7.42 -13.04
C GLU A 284 -17.85 7.04 -11.57
N ALA A 285 -17.38 8.00 -10.77
CA ALA A 285 -17.06 7.74 -9.35
C ALA A 285 -18.27 7.34 -8.48
N VAL A 286 -19.51 7.65 -8.90
CA VAL A 286 -20.72 7.23 -8.17
C VAL A 286 -21.31 5.91 -8.67
N ARG A 287 -20.79 5.37 -9.77
CA ARG A 287 -21.24 4.10 -10.34
C ARG A 287 -20.80 2.94 -9.44
N THR A 288 -21.74 2.07 -9.05
CA THR A 288 -21.44 0.89 -8.22
C THR A 288 -21.38 -0.40 -9.05
N GLU A 289 -22.07 -0.44 -10.20
CA GLU A 289 -22.09 -1.59 -11.10
C GLU A 289 -21.78 -1.12 -12.53
N GLU A 290 -21.06 -1.94 -13.31
CA GLU A 290 -20.59 -1.58 -14.66
C GLU A 290 -21.74 -1.13 -15.59
N HIS A 291 -22.91 -1.75 -15.49
CA HIS A 291 -24.06 -1.45 -16.36
C HIS A 291 -25.02 -0.40 -15.77
N GLN A 292 -24.73 0.15 -14.59
CA GLN A 292 -25.57 1.15 -13.96
C GLN A 292 -25.34 2.54 -14.57
N THR A 293 -26.38 3.15 -15.11
CA THR A 293 -26.35 4.56 -15.52
C THR A 293 -26.68 5.46 -14.33
N LYS A 294 -25.76 6.39 -14.01
CA LYS A 294 -25.99 7.45 -13.01
C LYS A 294 -26.21 8.77 -13.73
N TYR A 295 -27.18 9.55 -13.23
CA TYR A 295 -27.53 10.87 -13.78
C TYR A 295 -27.15 12.03 -12.84
N VAL A 296 -26.82 11.71 -11.58
CA VAL A 296 -26.38 12.69 -10.58
C VAL A 296 -24.88 12.47 -10.35
N PRO A 297 -24.02 13.46 -10.61
CA PRO A 297 -22.58 13.35 -10.40
C PRO A 297 -22.25 13.30 -8.90
N LEU A 298 -21.03 12.87 -8.59
CA LEU A 298 -20.50 12.99 -7.23
C LEU A 298 -20.53 14.45 -6.76
N GLU A 299 -21.42 14.78 -5.83
CA GLU A 299 -21.53 16.14 -5.27
C GLU A 299 -20.45 16.41 -4.23
N ILE A 300 -19.87 17.60 -4.25
CA ILE A 300 -18.97 18.10 -3.20
C ILE A 300 -19.77 18.52 -1.96
N TYR A 301 -19.14 18.56 -0.79
CA TYR A 301 -19.72 19.25 0.37
C TYR A 301 -19.43 20.75 0.24
N TRP A 302 -20.45 21.58 0.43
CA TRP A 302 -20.37 23.02 0.20
C TRP A 302 -19.76 23.81 1.37
N ASP A 303 -19.65 23.19 2.54
CA ASP A 303 -19.28 23.84 3.80
C ASP A 303 -18.06 23.14 4.45
N PRO A 304 -17.03 23.89 4.92
CA PRO A 304 -15.83 23.34 5.55
C PRO A 304 -16.11 22.51 6.81
N ASP A 305 -17.05 22.92 7.67
CA ASP A 305 -17.40 22.18 8.89
C ASP A 305 -18.03 20.82 8.56
N SER A 306 -18.74 20.77 7.43
CA SER A 306 -19.26 19.54 6.86
C SER A 306 -18.15 18.60 6.40
N ILE A 307 -17.00 19.11 5.93
CA ILE A 307 -15.85 18.27 5.54
C ILE A 307 -15.24 17.60 6.76
N ASP A 308 -15.01 18.37 7.84
CA ASP A 308 -14.42 17.83 9.07
C ASP A 308 -15.29 16.72 9.68
N ARG A 309 -16.60 16.97 9.78
CA ARG A 309 -17.57 15.97 10.26
C ARG A 309 -17.57 14.70 9.41
N ARG A 310 -17.42 14.84 8.09
CA ARG A 310 -17.44 13.69 7.15
C ARG A 310 -16.10 12.96 7.10
N ALA A 311 -15.00 13.62 7.44
CA ALA A 311 -13.70 13.00 7.65
C ALA A 311 -13.65 12.17 8.94
N GLN A 312 -14.49 12.48 9.94
CA GLN A 312 -14.50 11.82 11.25
C GLN A 312 -14.40 10.29 11.18
N PRO A 313 -15.23 9.56 10.42
CA PRO A 313 -15.13 8.10 10.41
C PRO A 313 -13.79 7.59 9.86
N TRP A 314 -13.21 8.27 8.88
CA TRP A 314 -11.88 7.92 8.35
C TRP A 314 -10.77 8.18 9.38
N ARG A 315 -10.88 9.27 10.16
CA ARG A 315 -9.94 9.52 11.27
C ARG A 315 -10.01 8.44 12.33
N GLN A 316 -11.22 8.05 12.72
CA GLN A 316 -11.48 6.96 13.65
C GLN A 316 -10.92 5.63 13.14
N ILE A 317 -11.07 5.34 11.84
CA ILE A 317 -10.48 4.17 11.18
C ILE A 317 -8.96 4.14 11.34
N LEU A 318 -8.27 5.26 11.11
CA LEU A 318 -6.82 5.32 11.26
C LEU A 318 -6.36 5.20 12.72
N MET A 319 -7.09 5.80 13.66
CA MET A 319 -6.77 5.68 15.09
C MET A 319 -6.85 4.23 15.56
N PHE A 320 -7.90 3.51 15.15
CA PHE A 320 -8.05 2.09 15.44
C PHE A 320 -6.81 1.31 15.02
N PHE A 321 -6.37 1.48 13.77
CA PHE A 321 -5.20 0.76 13.27
C PHE A 321 -3.90 1.18 13.96
N ILE A 322 -3.70 2.46 14.26
CA ILE A 322 -2.51 2.90 15.00
C ILE A 322 -2.47 2.27 16.39
N ARG A 323 -3.58 2.31 17.12
CA ARG A 323 -3.64 1.84 18.52
C ARG A 323 -3.58 0.33 18.64
N THR A 324 -4.17 -0.41 17.69
CA THR A 324 -4.13 -1.88 17.67
C THR A 324 -2.87 -2.46 17.05
N GLN A 325 -2.12 -1.68 16.26
CA GLN A 325 -0.78 -2.08 15.77
C GLN A 325 0.35 -1.69 16.71
N LYS A 326 0.12 -0.80 17.68
CA LYS A 326 1.02 -0.60 18.82
C LYS A 326 0.89 -1.78 19.79
N GLN A 327 1.94 -2.03 20.58
CA GLN A 327 1.84 -2.97 21.69
C GLN A 327 0.83 -2.44 22.70
N HIS A 328 -0.15 -3.27 23.07
CA HIS A 328 -1.23 -2.92 23.99
C HIS A 328 -1.59 -4.14 24.85
N GLU A 329 -2.17 -3.89 26.02
CA GLU A 329 -2.47 -4.92 27.03
C GLU A 329 -3.90 -5.48 26.95
N TRP A 330 -4.79 -4.78 26.24
CA TRP A 330 -6.20 -5.17 26.09
C TRP A 330 -6.42 -6.16 24.95
N GLU A 331 -7.61 -6.77 24.89
CA GLU A 331 -7.96 -7.69 23.81
C GLU A 331 -8.53 -6.95 22.60
N SER A 332 -7.68 -6.65 21.61
CA SER A 332 -8.15 -6.01 20.37
C SER A 332 -8.86 -6.99 19.41
N PRO A 333 -9.77 -6.48 18.54
CA PRO A 333 -10.33 -7.27 17.45
C PRO A 333 -9.24 -7.91 16.58
N ALA A 334 -9.50 -9.15 16.16
CA ALA A 334 -8.58 -9.89 15.32
C ALA A 334 -8.81 -9.56 13.83
N TYR A 335 -7.83 -8.94 13.18
CA TYR A 335 -7.87 -8.63 11.75
C TYR A 335 -6.49 -8.80 11.12
N LYS A 336 -6.44 -8.73 9.78
CA LYS A 336 -5.20 -8.84 9.02
C LYS A 336 -5.09 -7.81 7.92
N PHE A 337 -3.89 -7.26 7.77
CA PHE A 337 -3.52 -6.51 6.58
C PHE A 337 -3.03 -7.41 5.45
N THR A 338 -3.38 -7.05 4.22
CA THR A 338 -2.65 -7.54 3.04
C THR A 338 -1.23 -6.99 3.03
N GLN A 339 -0.34 -7.59 2.24
CA GLN A 339 1.04 -7.09 2.12
C GLN A 339 1.08 -5.63 1.65
N ALA A 340 0.20 -5.26 0.71
CA ALA A 340 0.12 -3.89 0.21
C ALA A 340 -0.40 -2.91 1.28
N GLN A 341 -1.41 -3.31 2.06
CA GLN A 341 -1.92 -2.53 3.19
C GLN A 341 -0.84 -2.32 4.25
N MET A 342 -0.09 -3.36 4.61
CA MET A 342 1.00 -3.26 5.58
C MET A 342 2.12 -2.33 5.08
N GLN A 343 2.51 -2.44 3.81
CA GLN A 343 3.52 -1.55 3.23
C GLN A 343 3.08 -0.08 3.24
N ALA A 344 1.82 0.18 2.89
CA ALA A 344 1.26 1.53 2.92
C ALA A 344 1.14 2.07 4.36
N PHE A 345 0.74 1.23 5.32
CA PHE A 345 0.69 1.57 6.75
C PHE A 345 2.07 1.94 7.29
N VAL A 346 3.09 1.11 7.02
CA VAL A 346 4.47 1.37 7.45
C VAL A 346 4.99 2.69 6.88
N ARG A 347 4.66 3.00 5.62
CA ARG A 347 5.02 4.26 5.00
C ARG A 347 4.31 5.45 5.66
N LEU A 348 3.02 5.33 5.95
CA LEU A 348 2.25 6.37 6.65
C LEU A 348 2.89 6.71 7.99
N ILE A 349 3.21 5.71 8.81
CA ILE A 349 3.83 5.95 10.12
C ILE A 349 5.21 6.60 9.94
N ALA A 350 6.03 6.12 9.01
CA ALA A 350 7.35 6.71 8.78
C ALA A 350 7.31 8.18 8.32
N GLU A 351 6.35 8.55 7.46
CA GLU A 351 6.20 9.97 7.05
C GLU A 351 5.59 10.82 8.16
N ALA A 352 4.74 10.25 9.02
CA ALA A 352 4.18 10.98 10.16
C ALA A 352 5.23 11.24 11.24
N GLU A 353 6.14 10.29 11.51
CA GLU A 353 7.28 10.47 12.42
C GLU A 353 8.21 11.59 11.96
N LYS A 354 8.53 11.67 10.66
CA LYS A 354 9.35 12.78 10.14
C LYS A 354 8.71 14.15 10.38
N VAL A 355 7.39 14.25 10.19
CA VAL A 355 6.67 15.52 10.43
C VAL A 355 6.68 15.87 11.91
N GLN A 356 6.61 14.87 12.79
CA GLN A 356 6.77 15.07 14.22
C GLN A 356 8.18 15.59 14.54
N ASP A 357 9.23 14.90 14.08
CA ASP A 357 10.63 15.28 14.30
C ASP A 357 10.90 16.72 13.77
N GLU A 358 10.42 17.06 12.57
CA GLU A 358 10.54 18.41 11.98
C GLU A 358 9.78 19.49 12.77
N THR A 359 8.73 19.12 13.51
CA THR A 359 7.98 20.07 14.34
C THR A 359 8.70 20.29 15.67
N GLU A 360 9.25 19.23 16.27
CA GLU A 360 10.06 19.30 17.48
C GLU A 360 11.34 20.12 17.26
N GLU A 361 12.04 19.94 16.12
CA GLU A 361 13.23 20.72 15.77
C GLU A 361 12.94 22.23 15.58
N ARG A 362 11.75 22.59 15.09
CA ARG A 362 11.35 24.01 14.94
C ARG A 362 11.00 24.67 16.27
N GLU A 363 10.34 23.93 17.17
CA GLU A 363 10.02 24.43 18.51
C GLU A 363 11.27 24.62 19.38
N GLU A 364 12.39 23.96 19.07
CA GLU A 364 13.70 24.15 19.73
C GLU A 364 14.50 25.36 19.19
N ASP A 365 14.31 25.74 17.92
CA ASP A 365 15.00 26.88 17.26
C ASP A 365 14.26 28.22 17.42
N ASP A 366 13.00 28.24 17.87
CA ASP A 366 12.18 29.46 18.07
C ASP A 366 12.54 30.26 19.36
N ASN A 367 13.83 30.31 19.73
CA ASN A 367 14.35 31.17 20.80
C ASN A 367 15.15 32.38 20.29
N ASP A 368 15.20 32.67 18.99
CA ASP A 368 15.80 33.91 18.47
C ASP A 368 14.93 34.58 17.40
N ASP A 369 14.40 35.74 17.82
CA ASP A 369 13.99 36.94 17.09
C ASP A 369 12.87 36.89 16.03
N ASP A 370 11.82 37.65 16.36
CA ASP A 370 10.86 38.30 15.46
C ASP A 370 11.56 38.94 14.25
N ASP A 371 11.15 38.56 13.03
CA ASP A 371 11.26 39.47 11.87
C ASP A 371 10.02 39.31 10.97
N ASP A 372 9.04 40.18 11.22
CA ASP A 372 7.91 40.46 10.35
C ASP A 372 8.42 40.96 8.99
N ASN A 373 8.35 40.11 7.97
CA ASN A 373 8.36 40.56 6.57
C ASN A 373 7.13 40.00 5.85
N ASP A 374 6.05 40.77 5.92
CA ASP A 374 4.90 40.72 5.01
C ASP A 374 5.34 41.16 3.60
N ASP A 375 5.92 40.25 2.83
CA ASP A 375 6.03 40.40 1.37
C ASP A 375 4.76 39.83 0.71
N ASP A 376 3.76 40.70 0.62
CA ASP A 376 2.50 40.50 -0.08
C ASP A 376 2.72 40.61 -1.61
N GLU A 377 3.50 39.68 -2.18
CA GLU A 377 3.57 39.51 -3.63
C GLU A 377 2.27 38.85 -4.13
N PRO A 378 1.60 39.41 -5.17
CA PRO A 378 0.41 38.80 -5.75
C PRO A 378 0.80 37.46 -6.38
N ARG A 379 0.48 36.36 -5.69
CA ARG A 379 0.65 35.02 -6.22
C ARG A 379 -0.22 34.89 -7.47
N PRO A 380 0.30 34.32 -8.58
CA PRO A 380 -0.50 34.09 -9.77
C PRO A 380 -1.73 33.26 -9.41
N ASP A 381 -2.88 33.60 -10.00
CA ASP A 381 -4.16 32.92 -9.79
C ASP A 381 -4.06 31.47 -10.27
N LYS A 382 -3.70 30.56 -9.35
CA LYS A 382 -3.62 29.11 -9.55
C LYS A 382 -5.00 28.44 -9.39
N SER A 383 -6.09 29.15 -9.66
CA SER A 383 -7.46 28.63 -9.48
C SER A 383 -7.73 27.34 -10.26
N ASP A 384 -7.03 27.10 -11.37
CA ASP A 384 -7.20 25.92 -12.23
C ASP A 384 -6.24 24.74 -11.95
N GLU A 385 -5.22 24.90 -11.08
CA GLU A 385 -4.30 23.80 -10.74
C GLU A 385 -4.90 22.85 -9.69
N PHE A 386 -4.66 21.54 -9.84
CA PHE A 386 -5.04 20.57 -8.82
C PHE A 386 -4.20 20.76 -7.54
N PRO A 387 -4.79 20.64 -6.35
CA PRO A 387 -4.07 20.80 -5.09
C PRO A 387 -3.03 19.69 -4.90
N THR A 388 -1.86 20.06 -4.40
CA THR A 388 -0.75 19.14 -4.11
C THR A 388 -0.85 18.58 -2.69
N MET A 389 -0.40 17.34 -2.51
CA MET A 389 -0.35 16.68 -1.20
C MET A 389 1.08 16.65 -0.66
N THR A 390 1.23 16.85 0.64
CA THR A 390 2.50 16.60 1.35
C THR A 390 2.84 15.10 1.35
N PRO A 391 4.09 14.71 1.67
CA PRO A 391 4.46 13.29 1.77
C PRO A 391 3.58 12.48 2.73
N VAL A 392 3.26 13.02 3.91
CA VAL A 392 2.38 12.36 4.90
C VAL A 392 0.94 12.25 4.41
N GLN A 393 0.40 13.27 3.75
CA GLN A 393 -0.94 13.24 3.15
C GLN A 393 -1.01 12.21 2.01
N THR A 394 0.04 12.13 1.18
CA THR A 394 0.15 11.15 0.09
C THR A 394 0.23 9.72 0.64
N ALA A 395 1.01 9.49 1.70
CA ALA A 395 1.09 8.19 2.36
C ALA A 395 -0.23 7.79 3.03
N CYS A 396 -0.94 8.77 3.62
CA CYS A 396 -2.26 8.59 4.21
C CYS A 396 -3.29 8.20 3.13
N LEU A 397 -3.34 8.92 2.01
CA LEU A 397 -4.18 8.57 0.87
C LEU A 397 -3.88 7.15 0.36
N GLU A 398 -2.60 6.80 0.19
CA GLU A 398 -2.21 5.48 -0.29
C GLU A 398 -2.70 4.37 0.65
N PHE A 399 -2.55 4.54 1.95
CA PHE A 399 -3.04 3.56 2.93
C PHE A 399 -4.57 3.41 2.85
N CYS A 400 -5.32 4.51 2.78
CA CYS A 400 -6.77 4.48 2.60
C CYS A 400 -7.18 3.76 1.29
N ILE A 401 -6.47 3.99 0.18
CA ILE A 401 -6.72 3.29 -1.09
C ILE A 401 -6.41 1.79 -0.97
N GLN A 402 -5.34 1.40 -0.29
CA GLN A 402 -5.02 -0.03 -0.08
C GLN A 402 -6.03 -0.72 0.84
N LEU A 403 -6.64 -0.01 1.80
CA LEU A 403 -7.76 -0.52 2.59
C LEU A 403 -8.99 -0.79 1.72
N LEU A 404 -9.30 0.12 0.79
CA LEU A 404 -10.41 -0.03 -0.17
C LEU A 404 -10.14 -1.13 -1.22
N ASN A 405 -8.88 -1.31 -1.62
CA ASN A 405 -8.45 -2.29 -2.62
C ASN A 405 -8.32 -3.70 -2.01
N HIS A 406 -9.41 -4.25 -1.51
CA HIS A 406 -9.46 -5.57 -0.89
C HIS A 406 -10.44 -6.50 -1.62
N LYS A 407 -10.04 -7.75 -1.83
CA LYS A 407 -10.90 -8.79 -2.40
C LYS A 407 -11.44 -9.68 -1.29
N VAL A 408 -12.72 -9.52 -0.97
CA VAL A 408 -13.42 -10.39 -0.01
C VAL A 408 -13.86 -11.66 -0.73
N MET A 409 -13.43 -12.83 -0.24
CA MET A 409 -13.71 -14.11 -0.91
C MET A 409 -14.67 -14.99 -0.13
N ARG A 410 -14.48 -15.13 1.20
CA ARG A 410 -15.27 -16.08 2.01
C ARG A 410 -15.95 -15.44 3.20
N ASN A 411 -15.27 -14.54 3.88
CA ASN A 411 -15.76 -13.89 5.09
C ASN A 411 -15.50 -12.38 5.00
N GLU A 412 -16.51 -11.58 5.28
CA GLU A 412 -16.43 -10.11 5.24
C GLU A 412 -15.33 -9.56 6.15
N TYR A 413 -15.07 -10.22 7.28
CA TYR A 413 -14.03 -9.85 8.25
C TYR A 413 -12.60 -10.23 7.83
N GLU A 414 -12.42 -10.82 6.63
CA GLU A 414 -11.09 -10.88 5.98
C GLU A 414 -10.58 -9.47 5.66
N SER A 415 -11.50 -8.51 5.49
CA SER A 415 -11.18 -7.10 5.27
C SER A 415 -10.94 -6.38 6.60
N ALA A 416 -9.71 -5.89 6.81
CA ALA A 416 -9.38 -5.02 7.94
C ALA A 416 -10.30 -3.79 8.02
N LEU A 417 -10.75 -3.27 6.88
CA LEU A 417 -11.70 -2.16 6.84
C LEU A 417 -13.06 -2.57 7.43
N VAL A 418 -13.58 -3.76 7.10
CA VAL A 418 -14.86 -4.25 7.66
C VAL A 418 -14.76 -4.47 9.18
N CYS A 419 -13.62 -4.94 9.66
CA CYS A 419 -13.35 -5.07 11.11
C CYS A 419 -13.58 -3.75 11.84
N VAL A 420 -12.92 -2.67 11.42
CA VAL A 420 -13.06 -1.38 12.09
C VAL A 420 -14.45 -0.76 11.88
N LEU A 421 -15.12 -1.02 10.75
CA LEU A 421 -16.52 -0.63 10.57
C LEU A 421 -17.44 -1.26 11.63
N ALA A 422 -17.21 -2.53 11.99
CA ALA A 422 -17.93 -3.15 13.09
C ALA A 422 -17.67 -2.44 14.43
N VAL A 423 -16.44 -2.00 14.68
CA VAL A 423 -16.08 -1.22 15.88
C VAL A 423 -16.79 0.13 15.91
N LEU A 424 -16.90 0.82 14.78
CA LEU A 424 -17.70 2.06 14.67
C LEU A 424 -19.19 1.85 14.93
N GLY A 425 -19.67 0.60 14.85
CA GLY A 425 -21.03 0.20 15.22
C GLY A 425 -21.27 0.14 16.73
N VAL A 426 -20.24 0.18 17.57
CA VAL A 426 -20.37 0.21 19.04
C VAL A 426 -20.75 1.62 19.51
N ASN A 427 -21.69 1.72 20.46
CA ASN A 427 -22.11 2.98 21.06
C ASN A 427 -22.48 2.80 22.52
N GLY A 428 -21.53 3.07 23.43
CA GLY A 428 -21.69 2.78 24.85
C GLY A 428 -21.98 1.29 25.06
N ASP A 429 -22.98 1.00 25.90
CA ASP A 429 -23.42 -0.36 26.21
C ASP A 429 -24.25 -1.01 25.08
N THR A 430 -24.58 -0.27 24.01
CA THR A 430 -25.45 -0.74 22.93
C THR A 430 -24.78 -0.68 21.55
N TRP A 431 -25.51 -1.14 20.53
CA TRP A 431 -25.10 -1.04 19.13
C TRP A 431 -25.77 0.17 18.50
N ARG A 432 -25.10 0.82 17.55
CA ARG A 432 -25.72 1.84 16.71
C ARG A 432 -26.89 1.25 15.94
N ASP A 433 -27.98 2.00 15.92
CA ASP A 433 -29.22 1.67 15.24
C ASP A 433 -29.17 2.02 13.74
N PRO A 434 -30.20 1.61 12.96
CA PRO A 434 -30.29 1.91 11.53
C PRO A 434 -30.43 3.40 11.16
N GLU A 435 -30.65 4.31 12.10
CA GLU A 435 -30.67 5.75 11.85
C GLU A 435 -29.30 6.39 12.09
N THR A 436 -28.54 5.88 13.05
CA THR A 436 -27.25 6.46 13.47
C THR A 436 -26.05 5.87 12.74
N TYR A 437 -26.10 4.61 12.29
CA TYR A 437 -24.98 3.97 11.60
C TYR A 437 -24.87 4.30 10.09
N PRO A 438 -25.95 4.28 9.28
CA PRO A 438 -25.83 4.57 7.85
C PRO A 438 -25.24 5.95 7.50
N PRO A 439 -25.44 7.04 8.27
CA PRO A 439 -24.71 8.29 8.06
C PRO A 439 -23.19 8.16 8.14
N ILE A 440 -22.67 7.26 8.98
CA ILE A 440 -21.23 6.95 9.08
C ILE A 440 -20.77 6.28 7.78
N LEU A 441 -21.46 5.22 7.35
CA LEU A 441 -21.17 4.54 6.08
C LEU A 441 -21.25 5.48 4.87
N SER A 442 -22.26 6.33 4.81
CA SER A 442 -22.43 7.32 3.75
C SER A 442 -21.24 8.27 3.67
N SER A 443 -20.75 8.73 4.83
CA SER A 443 -19.56 9.58 4.92
C SER A 443 -18.31 8.85 4.42
N ILE A 444 -18.12 7.60 4.85
CA ILE A 444 -17.00 6.75 4.41
C ILE A 444 -17.01 6.56 2.90
N ILE A 445 -18.15 6.15 2.33
CA ILE A 445 -18.31 5.90 0.89
C ILE A 445 -18.06 7.18 0.10
N LYS A 446 -18.62 8.31 0.53
CA LYS A 446 -18.46 9.58 -0.18
C LYS A 446 -17.02 10.08 -0.14
N CYS A 447 -16.36 10.03 1.02
CA CYS A 447 -14.93 10.36 1.14
C CYS A 447 -14.04 9.38 0.36
N ALA A 448 -14.38 8.09 0.33
CA ALA A 448 -13.68 7.09 -0.49
C ALA A 448 -13.71 7.47 -1.98
N ARG A 449 -14.86 7.89 -2.50
CA ARG A 449 -15.00 8.34 -3.88
C ARG A 449 -14.16 9.58 -4.19
N PHE A 450 -14.09 10.53 -3.25
CA PHE A 450 -13.17 11.68 -3.38
C PHE A 450 -11.72 11.22 -3.47
N MET A 451 -11.29 10.35 -2.55
CA MET A 451 -9.93 9.82 -2.51
C MET A 451 -9.56 9.02 -3.77
N VAL A 452 -10.50 8.26 -4.34
CA VAL A 452 -10.26 7.52 -5.59
C VAL A 452 -10.03 8.48 -6.76
N ILE A 453 -10.81 9.56 -6.88
CA ILE A 453 -10.57 10.59 -7.89
C ILE A 453 -9.22 11.27 -7.66
N GLN A 454 -8.91 11.66 -6.43
CA GLN A 454 -7.60 12.23 -6.09
C GLN A 454 -6.46 11.30 -6.49
N LYS A 455 -6.58 10.00 -6.18
CA LYS A 455 -5.57 9.01 -6.56
C LYS A 455 -5.44 8.92 -8.07
N ALA A 456 -6.55 8.97 -8.81
CA ALA A 456 -6.55 8.98 -10.27
C ALA A 456 -5.84 10.23 -10.83
N VAL A 457 -6.11 11.41 -10.30
CA VAL A 457 -5.45 12.67 -10.70
C VAL A 457 -3.94 12.61 -10.39
N ASN A 458 -3.56 12.14 -9.19
CA ASN A 458 -2.15 11.96 -8.83
C ASN A 458 -1.43 10.96 -9.76
N MET A 459 -2.15 9.99 -10.33
CA MET A 459 -1.59 9.05 -11.32
C MET A 459 -1.55 9.63 -12.74
N ALA A 460 -2.45 10.55 -13.07
CA ALA A 460 -2.56 11.15 -14.40
C ALA A 460 -1.51 12.25 -14.65
N GLY A 461 -1.10 13.00 -13.61
CA GLY A 461 -0.18 14.13 -13.76
C GLY A 461 -0.84 15.40 -14.31
N PRO A 462 -0.11 16.54 -14.39
CA PRO A 462 -0.62 17.76 -15.01
C PRO A 462 -0.82 17.56 -16.53
N PRO A 463 -1.79 18.26 -17.16
CA PRO A 463 -1.97 18.19 -18.61
C PRO A 463 -0.74 18.75 -19.34
N ASP A 464 -0.29 18.07 -20.39
CA ASP A 464 0.78 18.54 -21.28
C ASP A 464 0.49 19.96 -21.79
N GLU A 465 1.45 20.89 -21.65
CA GLU A 465 1.35 22.20 -22.28
C GLU A 465 1.15 22.03 -23.80
N PRO A 466 0.11 22.64 -24.40
CA PRO A 466 -0.08 22.54 -25.84
C PRO A 466 1.13 23.16 -26.55
N ASP A 467 1.85 22.33 -27.31
CA ASP A 467 2.95 22.71 -28.20
C ASP A 467 2.63 24.05 -28.86
N GLY A 468 3.41 25.08 -28.49
CA GLY A 468 3.15 26.46 -28.85
C GLY A 468 2.87 26.60 -30.35
N TYR A 469 1.75 27.26 -30.66
CA TYR A 469 1.44 27.73 -32.00
C TYR A 469 2.66 28.46 -32.57
N ARG A 470 3.41 27.78 -33.45
CA ARG A 470 4.29 28.45 -34.41
C ARG A 470 3.39 29.31 -35.30
N GLN A 471 3.21 30.56 -34.91
CA GLN A 471 2.72 31.58 -35.81
C GLN A 471 3.74 31.70 -36.95
N GLY A 472 3.34 31.24 -38.12
CA GLY A 472 4.05 31.55 -39.36
C GLY A 472 3.94 33.04 -39.63
N SER A 473 5.07 33.71 -39.74
CA SER A 473 5.24 34.96 -40.47
C SER A 473 6.36 34.74 -41.48
#